data_AF-A0A5B9W2E6-F1
#
_entry.id   AF-A0A5B9W2E6-F1
#
_cell.length_a   1.000
_cell.length_b   1.000
_cell.length_c   1.000
_cell.angle_alpha   90.00
_cell.angle_beta   90.00
_cell.angle_gamma   90.00
#
_symmetry.space_group_name_H-M   'P 1'
#
loop_
_entity.id
_entity.type
_entity.pdbx_description
1 polymer ?
#
loop_
_entity_poly.entity_id
_entity_poly.type
_entity_poly.pdbx_seq_one_letter_code
_entity_poly.pdbx_strand_id
1 'polypeptide(L)'
;MIAVAISIAAALTALLAVTIRDAREEGVRRACEMNLKQIGLAIGEYHVVHDRFPLAAAPSTALAPGERLSWQFAITPSLFCYHCYGMEDYRHDRLSASWRDAPQRDLAAAAIATLLCPDAPYRPSRGALLALSRPDPSRTSPVPATYIGIAGLGKDAPSLKKGDPRCGIFGYDRVTTSGDIADGASATMMVAETSTLAAPWTSGGEATVRGLDPSRVPYLGAGRQFGGNHPGKTQVLFADGSVRTIRDAIDPKVFEALSTIAGGEVLPGGWER
;
A
#
# COMPACT_ATOMS: atom_id res chain seq x y z
N MET A 1 -36.47 7.99 42.82
CA MET A 1 -36.18 6.70 42.13
C MET A 1 -36.12 6.85 40.61
N ILE A 2 -37.13 7.44 39.94
CA ILE A 2 -37.14 7.63 38.47
C ILE A 2 -35.92 8.45 37.99
N ALA A 3 -35.60 9.57 38.65
CA ALA A 3 -34.44 10.39 38.29
C ALA A 3 -33.10 9.63 38.38
N VAL A 4 -32.94 8.76 39.38
CA VAL A 4 -31.72 7.93 39.55
C VAL A 4 -31.60 6.92 38.42
N ALA A 5 -32.69 6.26 38.05
CA ALA A 5 -32.71 5.29 36.95
C ALA A 5 -32.35 5.93 35.60
N ILE A 6 -32.88 7.13 35.32
CA ILE A 6 -32.57 7.87 34.09
C ILE A 6 -31.09 8.26 34.05
N SER A 7 -30.55 8.78 35.15
CA SER A 7 -29.13 9.16 35.23
C SER A 7 -28.20 7.96 35.00
N ILE A 8 -28.53 6.79 35.54
CA ILE A 8 -27.77 5.56 35.31
C ILE A 8 -27.87 5.13 33.83
N ALA A 9 -29.07 5.13 33.24
CA ALA A 9 -29.26 4.76 31.84
C ALA A 9 -28.50 5.69 30.87
N ALA A 10 -28.49 7.00 31.14
CA ALA A 10 -27.72 7.98 30.37
C ALA A 10 -26.21 7.72 30.48
N ALA A 11 -25.70 7.45 31.68
CA ALA A 11 -24.30 7.12 31.90
C ALA A 11 -23.88 5.82 31.17
N LEU A 12 -24.71 4.78 31.23
CA LEU A 12 -24.47 3.52 30.53
C LEU A 12 -24.46 3.70 29.00
N THR A 13 -25.40 4.49 28.47
CA THR A 13 -25.47 4.78 27.02
C THR A 13 -24.23 5.54 26.54
N ALA A 14 -23.77 6.53 27.32
CA ALA A 14 -22.55 7.27 27.01
C ALA A 14 -21.31 6.35 27.00
N LEU A 15 -21.20 5.45 27.97
CA LEU A 15 -20.10 4.46 28.02
C LEU A 15 -20.15 3.47 26.85
N LEU A 16 -21.34 2.99 26.48
CA LEU A 16 -21.55 2.14 25.30
C LEU A 16 -21.14 2.85 24.00
N ALA A 17 -21.48 4.13 23.87
CA ALA A 17 -21.12 4.89 22.68
C ALA A 17 -19.59 5.05 22.52
N VAL A 18 -18.86 5.24 23.62
CA VAL A 18 -17.38 5.30 23.61
C VAL A 18 -16.80 3.94 23.23
N THR A 19 -17.22 2.88 23.93
CA THR A 19 -16.70 1.52 23.67
C THR A 19 -16.96 1.00 22.25
N ILE A 20 -18.12 1.33 21.65
CA ILE A 20 -18.41 0.98 20.25
C ILE A 20 -17.49 1.74 19.29
N ARG A 21 -17.15 3.00 19.57
CA ARG A 21 -16.22 3.78 18.75
C ARG A 21 -14.82 3.18 18.80
N ASP A 22 -14.32 2.89 19.99
CA ASP A 22 -13.01 2.26 20.19
C ASP A 22 -12.92 0.91 19.46
N ALA A 23 -13.96 0.08 19.58
CA ALA A 23 -14.04 -1.21 18.89
C ALA A 23 -14.07 -1.07 17.36
N ARG A 24 -14.75 -0.04 16.84
CA ARG A 24 -14.81 0.24 15.40
C ARG A 24 -13.46 0.70 14.87
N GLU A 25 -12.80 1.63 15.55
CA GLU A 25 -11.48 2.14 15.15
C GLU A 25 -10.43 1.02 15.13
N GLU A 26 -10.43 0.17 16.15
CA GLU A 26 -9.57 -1.00 16.22
C GLU A 26 -9.92 -2.03 15.13
N GLY A 27 -11.21 -2.25 14.84
CA GLY A 27 -11.67 -3.12 13.77
C GLY A 27 -11.22 -2.65 12.39
N VAL A 28 -11.29 -1.34 12.13
CA VAL A 28 -10.84 -0.73 10.87
C VAL A 28 -9.32 -0.89 10.71
N ARG A 29 -8.54 -0.67 11.78
CA ARG A 29 -7.09 -0.91 11.78
C ARG A 29 -6.75 -2.38 11.49
N ARG A 30 -7.46 -3.31 12.14
CA ARG A 30 -7.27 -4.76 11.90
C ARG A 30 -7.60 -5.16 10.47
N ALA A 31 -8.59 -4.51 9.85
CA ALA A 31 -8.90 -4.73 8.44
C ALA A 31 -7.73 -4.31 7.54
N CYS A 32 -7.09 -3.17 7.82
CA CYS A 32 -5.90 -2.77 7.08
C CYS A 32 -4.71 -3.72 7.28
N GLU A 33 -4.51 -4.20 8.51
CA GLU A 33 -3.49 -5.20 8.80
C GLU A 33 -3.72 -6.48 8.00
N MET A 34 -4.99 -6.93 7.89
CA MET A 34 -5.37 -8.08 7.06
C MET A 34 -5.17 -7.82 5.56
N ASN A 35 -5.52 -6.62 5.08
CA ASN A 35 -5.28 -6.22 3.70
C ASN A 35 -3.78 -6.30 3.35
N LEU A 36 -2.90 -5.77 4.20
CA LEU A 36 -1.45 -5.87 4.01
C LEU A 36 -0.94 -7.30 4.07
N LYS A 37 -1.52 -8.17 4.91
CA LYS A 37 -1.22 -9.61 4.92
C LYS A 37 -1.59 -10.27 3.59
N GLN A 38 -2.77 -9.96 3.05
CA GLN A 38 -3.19 -10.47 1.73
C GLN A 38 -2.30 -9.93 0.60
N ILE A 39 -1.91 -8.65 0.66
CA ILE A 39 -0.94 -8.05 -0.28
C ILE A 39 0.41 -8.76 -0.17
N GLY A 40 0.91 -9.02 1.04
CA GLY A 40 2.16 -9.74 1.27
C GLY A 40 2.13 -11.16 0.70
N LEU A 41 1.02 -11.89 0.89
CA LEU A 41 0.82 -13.20 0.27
C LEU A 41 0.84 -13.12 -1.26
N ALA A 42 0.16 -12.14 -1.85
CA ALA A 42 0.12 -11.95 -3.30
C ALA A 42 1.49 -11.57 -3.88
N ILE A 43 2.27 -10.75 -3.18
CA ILE A 43 3.66 -10.44 -3.56
C ILE A 43 4.54 -11.68 -3.41
N GLY A 44 4.36 -12.48 -2.36
CA GLY A 44 5.08 -13.73 -2.15
C GLY A 44 4.80 -14.75 -3.26
N GLU A 45 3.54 -14.91 -3.67
CA GLU A 45 3.16 -15.75 -4.81
C GLU A 45 3.81 -15.26 -6.11
N TYR A 46 3.73 -13.96 -6.40
CA TYR A 46 4.43 -13.35 -7.55
C TYR A 46 5.93 -13.64 -7.49
N HIS A 47 6.57 -13.47 -6.34
CA HIS A 47 7.99 -13.72 -6.16
C HIS A 47 8.36 -15.18 -6.43
N VAL A 48 7.56 -16.13 -5.95
CA VAL A 48 7.78 -17.57 -6.21
C VAL A 48 7.65 -17.90 -7.69
N VAL A 49 6.67 -17.31 -8.39
CA VAL A 49 6.42 -17.59 -9.82
C VAL A 49 7.48 -16.94 -10.73
N HIS A 50 7.98 -15.76 -10.36
CA HIS A 50 8.87 -14.96 -11.22
C HIS A 50 10.33 -14.89 -10.77
N ASP A 51 10.67 -15.49 -9.62
CA ASP A 51 12.00 -15.43 -8.98
C ASP A 51 12.51 -13.99 -8.73
N ARG A 52 11.57 -13.06 -8.50
CA ARG A 52 11.85 -11.64 -8.27
C ARG A 52 10.66 -10.93 -7.66
N PHE A 53 10.91 -9.84 -6.94
CA PHE A 53 9.84 -8.94 -6.52
C PHE A 53 9.22 -8.20 -7.72
N PRO A 54 7.94 -7.79 -7.63
CA PRO A 54 7.31 -6.99 -8.67
C PRO A 54 8.08 -5.69 -8.94
N LEU A 55 8.22 -5.33 -10.21
CA LEU A 55 8.68 -4.00 -10.59
C LEU A 55 7.63 -2.97 -10.18
N ALA A 56 8.08 -1.80 -9.73
CA ALA A 56 7.18 -0.72 -9.31
C ALA A 56 6.28 -0.23 -10.45
N ALA A 57 6.80 -0.31 -11.68
CA ALA A 57 6.12 0.00 -12.91
C ALA A 57 6.47 -1.08 -13.96
N ALA A 58 5.51 -1.47 -14.78
CA ALA A 58 5.76 -2.42 -15.86
C ALA A 58 6.86 -1.89 -16.80
N PRO A 59 7.72 -2.75 -17.37
CA PRO A 59 8.78 -2.31 -18.26
C PRO A 59 8.22 -1.59 -19.50
N SER A 60 8.73 -0.40 -19.80
CA SER A 60 8.41 0.32 -21.05
C SER A 60 9.52 1.30 -21.39
N THR A 61 9.88 1.38 -22.67
CA THR A 61 10.82 2.39 -23.19
C THR A 61 10.09 3.64 -23.73
N ALA A 62 8.78 3.56 -23.93
CA ALA A 62 7.98 4.62 -24.54
C ALA A 62 7.19 5.46 -23.52
N LEU A 63 6.87 4.89 -22.36
CA LEU A 63 6.00 5.51 -21.36
C LEU A 63 6.79 6.00 -20.15
N ALA A 64 6.40 7.17 -19.62
CA ALA A 64 6.88 7.62 -18.31
C ALA A 64 6.35 6.69 -17.20
N PRO A 65 7.06 6.51 -16.07
CA PRO A 65 6.65 5.55 -15.02
C PRO A 65 5.21 5.71 -14.52
N GLY A 66 4.70 6.95 -14.45
CA GLY A 66 3.31 7.25 -14.04
C GLY A 66 2.24 6.76 -15.02
N GLU A 67 2.60 6.50 -16.29
CA GLU A 67 1.69 6.00 -17.32
C GLU A 67 1.72 4.48 -17.46
N ARG A 68 2.74 3.83 -16.90
CA ARG A 68 2.90 2.37 -16.92
C ARG A 68 1.96 1.72 -15.90
N LEU A 69 1.77 0.41 -16.04
CA LEU A 69 1.02 -0.39 -15.06
C LEU A 69 1.82 -0.59 -13.77
N SER A 70 1.16 -0.51 -12.62
CA SER A 70 1.79 -0.62 -11.30
C SER A 70 2.16 -2.04 -10.87
N TRP A 71 2.94 -2.15 -9.81
CA TRP A 71 3.15 -3.42 -9.10
C TRP A 71 1.85 -4.02 -8.55
N GLN A 72 0.87 -3.18 -8.18
CA GLN A 72 -0.43 -3.65 -7.67
C GLN A 72 -1.23 -4.36 -8.77
N PHE A 73 -1.16 -3.86 -10.01
CA PHE A 73 -1.69 -4.55 -11.17
C PHE A 73 -1.02 -5.91 -11.38
N ALA A 74 0.31 -5.98 -11.21
CA ALA A 74 1.06 -7.22 -11.38
C ALA A 74 0.59 -8.33 -10.41
N ILE A 75 0.33 -8.00 -9.15
CA ILE A 75 -0.10 -8.96 -8.10
C ILE A 75 -1.60 -9.23 -8.07
N THR A 76 -2.39 -8.59 -8.93
CA THR A 76 -3.86 -8.78 -8.98
C THR A 76 -4.33 -10.24 -9.20
N PRO A 77 -3.65 -11.14 -9.96
CA PRO A 77 -4.14 -12.52 -10.10
C PRO A 77 -4.04 -13.30 -8.78
N SER A 78 -3.05 -12.97 -7.96
CA SER A 78 -2.80 -13.59 -6.65
C SER A 78 -3.68 -13.01 -5.54
N LEU A 79 -4.36 -11.89 -5.76
CA LEU A 79 -5.30 -11.27 -4.80
C LEU A 79 -6.68 -11.96 -4.76
N PHE A 80 -6.82 -13.18 -5.30
CA PHE A 80 -8.07 -13.97 -5.34
C PHE A 80 -9.30 -13.21 -5.87
N CYS A 81 -9.08 -12.20 -6.71
CA CYS A 81 -10.16 -11.52 -7.42
C CYS A 81 -10.69 -12.45 -8.52
N TYR A 82 -11.65 -13.32 -8.18
CA TYR A 82 -12.30 -14.26 -9.11
C TYR A 82 -12.93 -13.53 -10.33
N HIS A 83 -13.29 -12.25 -10.18
CA HIS A 83 -13.79 -11.42 -11.28
C HIS A 83 -12.69 -10.89 -12.21
N CYS A 84 -11.44 -10.77 -11.73
CA CYS A 84 -10.28 -10.40 -12.53
C CYS A 84 -9.83 -11.56 -13.44
N TYR A 85 -10.23 -12.81 -13.14
CA TYR A 85 -10.02 -13.96 -14.00
C TYR A 85 -10.88 -13.91 -15.28
N GLY A 86 -12.02 -13.21 -15.28
CA GLY A 86 -12.76 -12.91 -16.52
C GLY A 86 -12.14 -11.80 -17.38
N MET A 87 -10.94 -11.32 -17.02
CA MET A 87 -10.19 -10.25 -17.68
C MET A 87 -8.88 -10.74 -18.30
N GLU A 88 -8.82 -12.00 -18.76
CA GLU A 88 -7.67 -12.54 -19.51
C GLU A 88 -7.29 -11.67 -20.72
N ASP A 89 -8.27 -11.00 -21.33
CA ASP A 89 -8.11 -10.01 -22.41
C ASP A 89 -7.20 -8.81 -22.04
N TYR A 90 -7.06 -8.50 -20.75
CA TYR A 90 -6.30 -7.34 -20.28
C TYR A 90 -4.81 -7.64 -20.12
N ARG A 91 -4.41 -8.93 -20.16
CA ARG A 91 -3.08 -9.37 -19.67
C ARG A 91 -2.15 -9.93 -20.74
N HIS A 92 -2.67 -10.52 -21.81
CA HIS A 92 -1.85 -11.39 -22.65
C HIS A 92 -0.83 -10.67 -23.56
N ASP A 93 -1.00 -9.39 -23.91
CA ASP A 93 -0.04 -8.68 -24.78
C ASP A 93 0.18 -7.18 -24.46
N ARG A 94 -0.38 -6.67 -23.35
CA ARG A 94 -0.45 -5.20 -23.10
C ARG A 94 0.19 -4.72 -21.80
N LEU A 95 1.14 -5.46 -21.24
CA LEU A 95 1.89 -5.00 -20.06
C LEU A 95 2.71 -3.72 -20.35
N SER A 96 3.02 -3.44 -21.61
CA SER A 96 3.69 -2.22 -22.07
C SER A 96 2.74 -1.06 -22.39
N ALA A 97 1.42 -1.30 -22.40
CA ALA A 97 0.41 -0.27 -22.68
C ALA A 97 0.17 0.63 -21.45
N SER A 98 -0.39 1.82 -21.68
CA SER A 98 -0.68 2.75 -20.60
C SER A 98 -1.85 2.23 -19.76
N TRP A 99 -1.85 2.50 -18.46
CA TRP A 99 -3.03 2.26 -17.62
C TRP A 99 -4.25 3.09 -18.08
N ARG A 100 -4.01 4.14 -18.86
CA ARG A 100 -5.05 5.03 -19.43
C ARG A 100 -5.71 4.47 -20.69
N ASP A 101 -5.08 3.49 -21.32
CA ASP A 101 -5.59 2.88 -22.54
C ASP A 101 -6.69 1.88 -22.21
N ALA A 102 -7.61 1.70 -23.14
CA ALA A 102 -8.53 0.58 -23.05
C ALA A 102 -7.76 -0.72 -23.34
N PRO A 103 -8.00 -1.80 -22.59
CA PRO A 103 -9.06 -1.91 -21.59
C PRO A 103 -8.63 -1.54 -20.15
N GLN A 104 -7.33 -1.33 -19.85
CA GLN A 104 -6.78 -1.10 -18.50
C GLN A 104 -7.42 0.05 -17.73
N ARG A 105 -7.85 1.11 -18.43
CA ARG A 105 -8.56 2.23 -17.82
C ARG A 105 -9.82 1.81 -17.07
N ASP A 106 -10.52 0.80 -17.58
CA ASP A 106 -11.76 0.32 -16.97
C ASP A 106 -11.42 -0.37 -15.63
N LEU A 107 -10.31 -1.10 -15.58
CA LEU A 107 -9.82 -1.71 -14.35
C LEU A 107 -9.35 -0.66 -13.33
N ALA A 108 -8.82 0.48 -13.78
CA ALA A 108 -8.45 1.57 -12.88
C ALA A 108 -9.63 2.10 -12.05
N ALA A 109 -10.86 1.92 -12.52
CA ALA A 109 -12.09 2.29 -11.81
C ALA A 109 -12.65 1.17 -10.91
N ALA A 110 -12.07 -0.03 -10.93
CA ALA A 110 -12.42 -1.12 -10.02
C ALA A 110 -11.83 -0.88 -8.62
N ALA A 111 -12.67 -0.97 -7.58
CA ALA A 111 -12.22 -0.99 -6.20
C ALA A 111 -12.00 -2.44 -5.74
N ILE A 112 -10.74 -2.83 -5.63
CA ILE A 112 -10.32 -4.06 -4.97
C ILE A 112 -10.21 -3.75 -3.48
N ALA A 113 -11.12 -4.31 -2.67
CA ALA A 113 -11.20 -4.01 -1.24
C ALA A 113 -9.87 -4.22 -0.51
N THR A 114 -9.10 -5.24 -0.89
CA THR A 114 -7.77 -5.55 -0.35
C THR A 114 -6.73 -4.45 -0.62
N LEU A 115 -6.88 -3.67 -1.70
CA LEU A 115 -5.98 -2.56 -2.03
C LEU A 115 -6.44 -1.21 -1.44
N LEU A 116 -7.57 -1.22 -0.72
CA LEU A 116 -8.19 -0.03 -0.16
C LEU A 116 -8.24 -0.09 1.37
N CYS A 117 -7.55 0.84 2.01
CA CYS A 117 -7.71 1.14 3.42
C CYS A 117 -9.16 1.62 3.66
N PRO A 118 -9.95 0.96 4.56
CA PRO A 118 -11.33 1.37 4.81
C PRO A 118 -11.47 2.77 5.40
N ASP A 119 -10.40 3.31 5.99
CA ASP A 119 -10.37 4.65 6.58
C ASP A 119 -9.71 5.71 5.70
N ALA A 120 -9.23 5.33 4.51
CA ALA A 120 -8.64 6.31 3.60
C ALA A 120 -9.63 7.46 3.31
N PRO A 121 -9.16 8.68 3.00
CA PRO A 121 -10.01 9.82 2.65
C PRO A 121 -10.62 9.67 1.24
N TYR A 122 -10.99 8.46 0.86
CA TYR A 122 -11.66 8.09 -0.38
C TYR A 122 -12.84 7.17 -0.04
N ARG A 123 -13.98 7.42 -0.68
CA ARG A 123 -15.15 6.54 -0.62
C ARG A 123 -15.50 6.16 -2.06
N PRO A 124 -15.36 4.88 -2.44
CA PRO A 124 -15.71 4.45 -3.79
C PRO A 124 -17.19 4.76 -4.05
N SER A 125 -17.51 5.15 -5.28
CA SER A 125 -18.90 5.29 -5.70
C SER A 125 -19.61 3.94 -5.62
N ARG A 126 -20.94 3.92 -5.46
CA ARG A 126 -21.73 2.68 -5.31
C ARG A 126 -21.51 1.66 -6.45
N GLY A 127 -21.00 2.08 -7.61
CA GLY A 127 -20.66 1.21 -8.75
C GLY A 127 -19.17 0.85 -8.90
N ALA A 128 -18.28 1.40 -8.07
CA ALA A 128 -16.84 1.09 -8.11
C ALA A 128 -16.47 -0.13 -7.24
N LEU A 129 -17.28 -0.45 -6.24
CA LEU A 129 -17.08 -1.66 -5.42
C LEU A 129 -17.35 -2.89 -6.28
N LEU A 130 -16.31 -3.66 -6.59
CA LEU A 130 -16.34 -4.77 -7.55
C LEU A 130 -17.07 -6.01 -7.00
N ALA A 131 -18.31 -5.84 -6.54
CA ALA A 131 -19.16 -6.93 -6.10
C ALA A 131 -20.23 -7.31 -7.13
N LEU A 132 -20.60 -6.46 -8.11
CA LEU A 132 -21.80 -6.71 -8.93
C LEU A 132 -21.77 -6.32 -10.43
N SER A 133 -20.83 -5.53 -10.95
CA SER A 133 -20.81 -5.13 -12.39
C SER A 133 -19.42 -4.69 -12.89
N ARG A 134 -19.17 -4.79 -14.21
CA ARG A 134 -18.02 -4.13 -14.88
C ARG A 134 -18.10 -2.61 -14.62
N PRO A 135 -17.01 -1.97 -14.16
CA PRO A 135 -16.99 -0.51 -13.99
C PRO A 135 -17.11 0.21 -15.34
N ASP A 136 -18.03 1.17 -15.42
CA ASP A 136 -18.17 2.08 -16.56
C ASP A 136 -17.25 3.30 -16.34
N PRO A 137 -16.14 3.44 -17.09
CA PRO A 137 -15.17 4.52 -16.90
C PRO A 137 -15.78 5.91 -17.21
N SER A 138 -16.90 5.99 -17.93
CA SER A 138 -17.61 7.26 -18.17
C SER A 138 -18.43 7.72 -16.97
N ARG A 139 -18.64 6.83 -15.98
CA ARG A 139 -19.46 7.06 -14.78
C ARG A 139 -18.70 6.86 -13.47
N THR A 140 -17.47 6.35 -13.51
CA THR A 140 -16.68 6.01 -12.31
C THR A 140 -15.28 6.61 -12.38
N SER A 141 -14.93 7.41 -11.38
CA SER A 141 -13.55 7.91 -11.23
C SER A 141 -12.62 6.77 -10.85
N PRO A 142 -11.39 6.76 -11.37
CA PRO A 142 -10.36 5.82 -10.95
C PRO A 142 -10.16 5.75 -9.44
N VAL A 143 -9.89 4.55 -8.94
CA VAL A 143 -9.73 4.27 -7.51
C VAL A 143 -8.26 4.49 -7.13
N PRO A 144 -7.96 5.35 -6.13
CA PRO A 144 -6.58 5.64 -5.74
C PRO A 144 -5.94 4.48 -4.98
N ALA A 145 -4.61 4.41 -5.02
CA ALA A 145 -3.85 3.53 -4.15
C ALA A 145 -3.79 4.08 -2.72
N THR A 146 -4.00 3.20 -1.74
CA THR A 146 -3.92 3.55 -0.31
C THR A 146 -2.83 2.79 0.45
N TYR A 147 -2.22 1.81 -0.22
CA TYR A 147 -1.01 1.12 0.17
C TYR A 147 0.05 1.41 -0.89
N ILE A 148 1.24 1.84 -0.48
CA ILE A 148 2.29 2.33 -1.37
C ILE A 148 3.56 1.53 -1.13
N GLY A 149 4.18 1.07 -2.22
CA GLY A 149 5.48 0.41 -2.18
C GLY A 149 6.58 1.40 -1.80
N ILE A 150 7.55 0.94 -1.02
CA ILE A 150 8.70 1.70 -0.55
C ILE A 150 9.87 1.40 -1.47
N ALA A 151 10.40 2.45 -2.10
CA ALA A 151 11.44 2.32 -3.12
C ALA A 151 12.86 2.56 -2.60
N GLY A 152 13.01 2.91 -1.33
CA GLY A 152 14.27 3.27 -0.69
C GLY A 152 14.34 4.73 -0.24
N LEU A 153 15.56 5.22 -0.05
CA LEU A 153 15.86 6.54 0.47
C LEU A 153 16.09 7.58 -0.64
N GLY A 154 15.37 8.70 -0.58
CA GLY A 154 15.39 9.78 -1.56
C GLY A 154 14.21 9.73 -2.53
N LYS A 155 13.81 10.90 -3.04
CA LYS A 155 12.72 10.99 -4.04
C LYS A 155 13.04 10.23 -5.33
N ASP A 156 14.32 10.16 -5.68
CA ASP A 156 14.87 9.45 -6.84
C ASP A 156 15.01 7.93 -6.63
N ALA A 157 14.76 7.41 -5.43
CA ALA A 157 14.95 6.00 -5.07
C ALA A 157 14.33 4.98 -6.05
N PRO A 158 13.11 5.18 -6.59
CA PRO A 158 12.53 4.26 -7.57
C PRO A 158 13.35 4.12 -8.86
N SER A 159 14.13 5.14 -9.22
CA SER A 159 14.92 5.19 -10.47
C SER A 159 16.39 4.80 -10.26
N LEU A 160 16.81 4.52 -9.02
CA LEU A 160 18.19 4.14 -8.74
C LEU A 160 18.55 2.80 -9.37
N LYS A 161 19.81 2.69 -9.81
CA LYS A 161 20.37 1.45 -10.36
C LYS A 161 20.57 0.43 -9.25
N LYS A 162 20.47 -0.85 -9.62
CA LYS A 162 20.77 -1.96 -8.71
C LYS A 162 22.17 -1.79 -8.10
N GLY A 163 22.26 -1.97 -6.77
CA GLY A 163 23.50 -1.82 -6.01
C GLY A 163 23.73 -0.42 -5.40
N ASP A 164 22.91 0.60 -5.70
CA ASP A 164 22.95 1.86 -4.92
C ASP A 164 22.48 1.58 -3.49
N PRO A 165 23.22 2.03 -2.45
CA PRO A 165 22.89 1.74 -1.06
C PRO A 165 21.53 2.27 -0.62
N ARG A 166 20.99 3.28 -1.32
CA ARG A 166 19.68 3.86 -1.01
C ARG A 166 18.51 3.06 -1.59
N CYS A 167 18.77 1.98 -2.34
CA CYS A 167 17.70 1.19 -2.95
C CYS A 167 16.85 0.50 -1.89
N GLY A 168 15.53 0.60 -2.04
CA GLY A 168 14.55 -0.29 -1.42
C GLY A 168 14.14 -1.40 -2.40
N ILE A 169 13.13 -2.19 -2.01
CA ILE A 169 12.69 -3.35 -2.80
C ILE A 169 12.12 -2.94 -4.16
N PHE A 170 11.28 -1.92 -4.19
CA PHE A 170 10.60 -1.51 -5.42
C PHE A 170 11.44 -0.51 -6.23
N GLY A 171 11.55 -0.73 -7.54
CA GLY A 171 12.09 0.24 -8.49
C GLY A 171 11.37 0.15 -9.83
N TYR A 172 11.44 1.22 -10.64
CA TYR A 172 10.73 1.29 -11.92
C TYR A 172 11.28 0.26 -12.92
N ASP A 173 12.59 0.27 -13.13
CA ASP A 173 13.29 -0.63 -14.05
C ASP A 173 14.33 -1.50 -13.32
N ARG A 174 14.36 -1.43 -11.98
CA ARG A 174 15.27 -2.18 -11.11
C ARG A 174 14.60 -3.48 -10.65
N VAL A 175 15.18 -4.61 -11.04
CA VAL A 175 14.79 -5.93 -10.55
C VAL A 175 15.48 -6.21 -9.21
N THR A 176 14.67 -6.54 -8.21
CA THR A 176 15.12 -6.95 -6.87
C THR A 176 14.72 -8.40 -6.62
N THR A 177 15.65 -9.18 -6.10
CA THR A 177 15.47 -10.58 -5.70
C THR A 177 15.67 -10.73 -4.19
N SER A 178 15.28 -11.87 -3.62
CA SER A 178 15.52 -12.15 -2.19
C SER A 178 17.01 -12.10 -1.80
N GLY A 179 17.91 -12.48 -2.72
CA GLY A 179 19.36 -12.42 -2.49
C GLY A 179 19.94 -11.00 -2.46
N ASP A 180 19.19 -10.00 -2.91
CA ASP A 180 19.61 -8.60 -2.88
C ASP A 180 19.29 -7.92 -1.53
N ILE A 181 18.53 -8.57 -0.64
CA ILE A 181 18.11 -8.01 0.65
C ILE A 181 19.14 -8.37 1.73
N ALA A 182 20.20 -7.57 1.81
CA ALA A 182 21.28 -7.76 2.78
C ALA A 182 20.88 -7.39 4.22
N ASP A 183 19.94 -6.46 4.42
CA ASP A 183 19.44 -6.05 5.74
C ASP A 183 18.58 -7.12 6.44
N GLY A 184 18.19 -8.18 5.72
CA GLY A 184 17.32 -9.23 6.19
C GLY A 184 15.84 -8.89 6.02
N ALA A 185 15.07 -9.87 5.54
CA ALA A 185 13.67 -9.64 5.12
C ALA A 185 12.75 -9.11 6.24
N SER A 186 13.02 -9.46 7.50
CA SER A 186 12.26 -8.99 8.67
C SER A 186 12.59 -7.57 9.12
N ALA A 187 13.63 -6.96 8.55
CA ALA A 187 14.08 -5.59 8.82
C ALA A 187 13.95 -4.66 7.60
N THR A 188 13.39 -5.16 6.49
CA THR A 188 13.15 -4.36 5.28
C THR A 188 11.66 -4.16 5.07
N MET A 189 11.22 -2.90 5.03
CA MET A 189 9.84 -2.52 4.73
C MET A 189 9.57 -2.58 3.22
N MET A 190 8.38 -3.07 2.87
CA MET A 190 7.91 -3.16 1.50
C MET A 190 6.80 -2.17 1.20
N VAL A 191 5.74 -2.18 1.99
CA VAL A 191 4.50 -1.45 1.68
C VAL A 191 3.99 -0.78 2.94
N ALA A 192 3.63 0.49 2.83
CA ALA A 192 3.03 1.24 3.93
C ALA A 192 1.69 1.87 3.51
N GLU A 193 0.83 2.11 4.50
CA GLU A 193 -0.39 2.88 4.30
C GLU A 193 -0.11 4.33 3.89
N THR A 194 -1.07 4.98 3.25
CA THR A 194 -1.06 6.43 3.02
C THR A 194 -2.49 6.97 3.01
N SER A 195 -2.68 8.16 3.59
CA SER A 195 -3.86 9.00 3.35
C SER A 195 -3.62 10.04 2.24
N THR A 196 -2.37 10.19 1.79
CA THR A 196 -2.01 11.06 0.67
C THR A 196 -2.18 10.29 -0.64
N LEU A 197 -3.24 10.60 -1.38
CA LEU A 197 -3.65 9.91 -2.61
C LEU A 197 -3.21 10.72 -3.83
N ALA A 198 -2.51 10.09 -4.78
CA ALA A 198 -1.94 10.78 -5.94
C ALA A 198 -2.63 10.38 -7.26
N ALA A 199 -2.70 9.08 -7.55
CA ALA A 199 -3.28 8.55 -8.78
C ALA A 199 -3.85 7.13 -8.56
N PRO A 200 -4.42 6.49 -9.60
CA PRO A 200 -5.09 5.20 -9.47
C PRO A 200 -4.14 4.08 -9.06
N TRP A 201 -4.68 3.03 -8.45
CA TRP A 201 -3.91 1.83 -8.06
C TRP A 201 -3.27 1.11 -9.26
N THR A 202 -3.79 1.29 -10.48
CA THR A 202 -3.19 0.74 -11.72
C THR A 202 -2.04 1.58 -12.25
N SER A 203 -1.89 2.84 -11.81
CA SER A 203 -0.83 3.75 -12.25
C SER A 203 0.48 3.43 -11.54
N GLY A 204 1.54 3.22 -12.32
CA GLY A 204 2.90 3.20 -11.80
C GLY A 204 3.32 4.58 -11.26
N GLY A 205 4.60 4.74 -10.93
CA GLY A 205 5.10 6.02 -10.44
C GLY A 205 4.71 6.32 -8.99
N GLU A 206 4.71 7.60 -8.63
CA GLU A 206 4.42 8.11 -7.26
C GLU A 206 3.01 7.75 -6.73
N ALA A 207 2.13 7.29 -7.64
CA ALA A 207 0.80 6.79 -7.33
C ALA A 207 0.83 5.55 -6.44
N THR A 208 1.78 4.63 -6.70
CA THR A 208 1.83 3.31 -6.08
C THR A 208 3.19 2.98 -5.47
N VAL A 209 4.24 3.73 -5.78
CA VAL A 209 5.57 3.58 -5.18
C VAL A 209 6.16 4.93 -4.80
N ARG A 210 6.85 5.03 -3.66
CA ARG A 210 7.53 6.25 -3.23
C ARG A 210 8.88 5.93 -2.59
N GLY A 211 9.87 6.76 -2.87
CA GLY A 211 11.05 6.84 -2.02
C GLY A 211 10.80 7.75 -0.81
N LEU A 212 11.56 7.55 0.26
CA LEU A 212 11.51 8.41 1.43
C LEU A 212 12.27 9.70 1.14
N ASP A 213 11.57 10.79 0.84
CA ASP A 213 12.21 12.12 0.69
C ASP A 213 12.63 12.70 2.06
N PRO A 214 13.94 12.82 2.37
CA PRO A 214 14.39 13.33 3.67
C PRO A 214 14.00 14.78 3.95
N SER A 215 13.61 15.55 2.92
CA SER A 215 13.07 16.90 3.10
C SER A 215 11.65 16.92 3.70
N ARG A 216 10.98 15.75 3.76
CA ARG A 216 9.58 15.62 4.20
C ARG A 216 9.39 14.97 5.57
N VAL A 217 10.45 14.90 6.38
CA VAL A 217 10.36 14.43 7.78
C VAL A 217 9.37 15.28 8.60
N PRO A 218 8.54 14.70 9.49
CA PRO A 218 8.34 13.27 9.71
C PRO A 218 7.66 12.56 8.54
N TYR A 219 8.08 11.32 8.28
CA TYR A 219 7.60 10.52 7.14
C TYR A 219 6.16 10.01 7.32
N LEU A 220 5.78 9.74 8.57
CA LEU A 220 4.50 9.15 8.96
C LEU A 220 3.54 10.19 9.52
N GLY A 221 2.26 10.01 9.25
CA GLY A 221 1.16 10.76 9.85
C GLY A 221 0.25 11.46 8.83
N ALA A 222 -0.75 12.18 9.34
CA ALA A 222 -1.73 12.87 8.50
C ALA A 222 -1.06 13.89 7.56
N GLY A 223 -1.29 13.76 6.24
CA GLY A 223 -0.71 14.61 5.21
C GLY A 223 0.79 14.38 4.94
N ARG A 224 1.39 13.35 5.54
CA ARG A 224 2.79 12.97 5.30
C ARG A 224 2.91 11.97 4.15
N GLN A 225 4.13 11.50 3.89
CA GLN A 225 4.42 10.62 2.75
C GLN A 225 3.73 9.27 2.90
N PHE A 226 3.62 8.78 4.12
CA PHE A 226 2.97 7.53 4.50
C PHE A 226 2.14 7.75 5.78
N GLY A 227 1.30 6.78 6.13
CA GLY A 227 0.43 6.82 7.28
C GLY A 227 -0.76 7.76 7.13
N GLY A 228 -1.28 8.22 8.26
CA GLY A 228 -2.34 9.23 8.32
C GLY A 228 -3.77 8.72 8.11
N ASN A 229 -3.96 7.41 7.87
CA ASN A 229 -5.27 6.77 7.91
C ASN A 229 -5.69 6.44 9.35
N HIS A 230 -4.73 6.22 10.24
CA HIS A 230 -4.98 5.95 11.65
C HIS A 230 -4.18 6.93 12.51
N PRO A 231 -4.79 7.60 13.50
CA PRO A 231 -4.06 8.57 14.33
C PRO A 231 -2.89 7.93 15.08
N GLY A 232 -1.68 8.46 14.86
CA GLY A 232 -0.47 8.11 15.61
C GLY A 232 0.16 6.76 15.25
N LYS A 233 -0.39 6.04 14.27
CA LYS A 233 0.05 4.69 13.90
C LYS A 233 -0.14 4.43 12.40
N THR A 234 0.76 3.64 11.86
CA THR A 234 0.80 3.25 10.45
C THR A 234 1.06 1.76 10.34
N GLN A 235 0.26 1.03 9.59
CA GLN A 235 0.54 -0.37 9.28
C GLN A 235 1.57 -0.46 8.14
N VAL A 236 2.58 -1.31 8.34
CA VAL A 236 3.67 -1.52 7.38
C VAL A 236 3.91 -3.02 7.18
N LEU A 237 3.98 -3.43 5.93
CA LEU A 237 4.36 -4.77 5.49
C LEU A 237 5.88 -4.85 5.31
N PHE A 238 6.49 -5.91 5.84
CA PHE A 238 7.90 -6.24 5.72
C PHE A 238 8.13 -7.32 4.66
N ALA A 239 9.38 -7.47 4.23
CA ALA A 239 9.77 -8.40 3.17
C ALA A 239 9.65 -9.88 3.56
N ASP A 240 9.58 -10.17 4.86
CA ASP A 240 9.25 -11.50 5.40
C ASP A 240 7.74 -11.82 5.39
N GLY A 241 6.90 -10.88 4.91
CA GLY A 241 5.45 -11.00 4.91
C GLY A 241 4.77 -10.62 6.22
N SER A 242 5.54 -10.25 7.26
CA SER A 242 4.99 -9.77 8.52
C SER A 242 4.44 -8.35 8.37
N VAL A 243 3.36 -8.05 9.10
CA VAL A 243 2.79 -6.70 9.16
C VAL A 243 2.98 -6.17 10.57
N ARG A 244 3.56 -4.97 10.69
CA ARG A 244 3.81 -4.33 11.98
C ARG A 244 3.13 -2.97 12.03
N THR A 245 2.70 -2.60 13.23
CA THR A 245 2.15 -1.28 13.52
C THR A 245 3.30 -0.37 13.97
N ILE A 246 3.64 0.62 13.15
CA ILE A 246 4.69 1.59 13.44
C ILE A 246 4.06 2.87 13.98
N ARG A 247 4.59 3.40 15.09
CA ARG A 247 4.15 4.68 15.65
C ARG A 247 4.61 5.83 14.75
N ASP A 248 3.77 6.84 14.57
CA ASP A 248 4.13 8.01 13.74
C ASP A 248 5.33 8.79 14.32
N ALA A 249 5.59 8.61 15.62
CA ALA A 249 6.72 9.19 16.35
C ALA A 249 8.02 8.36 16.24
N ILE A 250 8.08 7.34 15.37
CA ILE A 250 9.31 6.59 15.10
C ILE A 250 10.46 7.55 14.75
N ASP A 251 11.67 7.23 15.20
CA ASP A 251 12.87 7.97 14.81
C ASP A 251 13.01 7.90 13.27
N PRO A 252 13.08 9.06 12.57
CA PRO A 252 13.25 9.10 11.13
C PRO A 252 14.43 8.27 10.62
N LYS A 253 15.54 8.19 11.38
CA LYS A 253 16.71 7.40 10.99
C LYS A 253 16.47 5.89 11.02
N VAL A 254 15.63 5.43 11.95
CA VAL A 254 15.18 4.04 11.96
C VAL A 254 14.29 3.77 10.76
N PHE A 255 13.33 4.65 10.47
CA PHE A 255 12.44 4.47 9.32
C PHE A 255 13.19 4.54 7.97
N GLU A 256 14.23 5.37 7.86
CA GLU A 256 15.14 5.41 6.71
C GLU A 256 15.89 4.10 6.53
N ALA A 257 16.48 3.57 7.60
CA ALA A 257 17.21 2.30 7.56
C ALA A 257 16.30 1.15 7.13
N LEU A 258 15.11 1.05 7.73
CA LEU A 258 14.13 0.03 7.36
C LEU A 258 13.63 0.13 5.90
N SER A 259 13.92 1.23 5.18
CA SER A 259 13.48 1.42 3.80
C SER A 259 14.44 0.89 2.74
N THR A 260 15.68 0.57 3.09
CA THR A 260 16.71 0.12 2.14
C THR A 260 16.93 -1.40 2.20
N ILE A 261 17.72 -1.92 1.27
CA ILE A 261 18.05 -3.36 1.15
C ILE A 261 19.56 -3.65 1.23
N ALA A 262 20.39 -2.60 1.25
CA ALA A 262 21.80 -2.72 0.91
C ALA A 262 22.69 -3.24 2.03
N GLY A 263 22.21 -3.33 3.27
CA GLY A 263 23.07 -3.63 4.41
C GLY A 263 23.72 -2.38 5.00
N GLY A 264 24.04 -2.44 6.29
CA GLY A 264 25.02 -1.54 6.93
C GLY A 264 24.42 -0.45 7.82
N GLU A 265 23.11 -0.38 7.93
CA GLU A 265 22.46 0.52 8.89
C GLU A 265 22.34 -0.16 10.25
N VAL A 266 22.60 0.60 11.32
CA VAL A 266 22.50 0.08 12.69
C VAL A 266 21.13 0.47 13.24
N LEU A 267 20.25 -0.53 13.38
CA LEU A 267 18.96 -0.34 14.04
C LEU A 267 19.15 -0.34 15.57
N PRO A 268 18.58 0.63 16.30
CA PRO A 268 18.65 0.66 17.76
C PRO A 268 17.90 -0.53 18.36
N GLY A 269 18.43 -1.13 19.42
CA GLY A 269 17.81 -2.29 20.06
C GLY A 269 16.38 -1.99 20.53
N GLY A 270 15.42 -2.87 20.20
CA GLY A 270 14.01 -2.72 20.58
C GLY A 270 13.19 -1.79 19.70
N TRP A 271 13.69 -1.37 18.53
CA TRP A 271 12.89 -0.61 17.55
C TRP A 271 11.61 -1.36 17.12
N GLU A 272 11.60 -2.69 17.24
CA GLU A 272 10.44 -3.53 16.94
C GLU A 272 9.31 -3.47 17.99
N ARG A 273 9.49 -2.74 19.11
CA ARG A 273 8.52 -2.69 20.24
C ARG A 273 7.73 -1.38 20.35
#